data_AF-A0A1I4X6C5-F1
#
_entry.id   AF-A0A1I4X6C5-F1
#
_cell.length_a   1.000
_cell.length_b   1.000
_cell.length_c   1.000
_cell.angle_alpha   90.00
_cell.angle_beta   90.00
_cell.angle_gamma   90.00
#
_symmetry.space_group_name_H-M   'P 1'
#
loop_
_entity.id
_entity.type
_entity.pdbx_description
1 polymer ?
#
loop_
_entity_poly.entity_id
_entity_poly.type
_entity_poly.pdbx_seq_one_letter_code
_entity_poly.pdbx_strand_id
1 'polypeptide(L)'
;MAQGKQTPRQKMINLMYLVFIAMMALNIDAEIIRSYYDSTRALNETRTLTENKNEKIFEKTLEAKAMQVPDTYAQPWGNYKVLKGKIDVLVASAQGIKDALKKTSDFHDKDPKTGKDIDVSENFAALNNNEATTEYFFKEGEENTPSKGALDLKAKIDDVRNYINATFGNNPQLKDLVDRANKSLIAEYPKGKSPNDKTWFQNKFYHQPLIAAISNLEIIQNDARNVQSDALALLLQEKVDASIKFSSYEPIVSGPVDIQAGKQAEVKVMLGTYSTSNKIAISGVSRVENGKGITSISGSGIGEHKLGGTITLTDASGKPQSFPWTHTYNVIAGPREVKLEKGLLLSADKMNVMYRGLENPVSGSILGADNSKLSLSAPGASVKNTGPGKWSVKPTSGNTVKLTLSGIDPYGKSVSQVFEYRIKNVPPPQGQIRGQSIVAMPPTSIQNQTVQAAIPDFDFPVSFTVTQFMVRVPGRAALLVHGNSLNDAAGLVKNLRSGDVVSIFDIKVTAQGLDGQVIKNITPIIINIP
;
A
#
# COMPACT_ATOMS: atom_id res chain seq x y z
N MET A 1 99.35 -31.99 29.44
CA MET A 1 99.42 -30.51 29.43
C MET A 1 98.92 -30.00 30.78
N ALA A 2 99.57 -28.97 31.32
CA ALA A 2 99.68 -28.61 32.74
C ALA A 2 98.41 -28.71 33.61
N GLN A 3 98.36 -29.73 34.48
CA GLN A 3 97.55 -29.72 35.71
C GLN A 3 98.28 -28.88 36.77
N GLY A 4 98.30 -27.56 36.60
CA GLY A 4 98.69 -26.65 37.68
C GLY A 4 97.59 -26.63 38.73
N LYS A 5 97.90 -26.95 40.00
CA LYS A 5 96.98 -26.77 41.13
C LYS A 5 96.60 -25.29 41.23
N GLN A 6 95.48 -24.91 40.61
CA GLN A 6 94.93 -23.56 40.70
C GLN A 6 94.73 -23.18 42.17
N THR A 7 95.20 -21.99 42.55
CA THR A 7 95.00 -21.46 43.91
C THR A 7 93.50 -21.32 44.20
N PRO A 8 93.05 -21.43 45.46
CA PRO A 8 91.64 -21.23 45.81
C PRO A 8 91.05 -19.92 45.27
N ARG A 9 91.87 -18.86 45.20
CA ARG A 9 91.51 -17.59 44.57
C ARG A 9 91.26 -17.71 43.07
N GLN A 10 92.12 -18.41 42.32
CA GLN A 10 91.91 -18.65 40.88
C GLN A 10 90.65 -19.50 40.64
N LYS A 11 90.38 -20.49 41.51
CA LYS A 11 89.16 -21.30 41.43
C LYS A 11 87.91 -20.47 41.65
N MET A 12 87.91 -19.57 42.62
CA MET A 12 86.81 -18.61 42.85
C MET A 12 86.61 -17.69 41.65
N ILE A 13 87.69 -17.12 41.08
CA ILE A 13 87.60 -16.26 39.90
C ILE A 13 87.05 -17.02 38.69
N ASN A 14 87.55 -18.24 38.45
CA ASN A 14 87.08 -19.07 37.36
C ASN A 14 85.62 -19.49 37.56
N LEU A 15 85.20 -19.79 38.79
CA LEU A 15 83.79 -20.07 39.10
C LEU A 15 82.92 -18.83 38.84
N MET A 16 83.35 -17.64 39.26
CA MET A 16 82.63 -16.39 39.00
C MET A 16 82.54 -16.08 37.50
N TYR A 17 83.62 -16.31 36.74
CA TYR A 17 83.61 -16.13 35.28
C TYR A 17 82.68 -17.12 34.59
N LEU A 18 82.65 -18.37 35.06
CA LEU A 18 81.79 -19.41 34.51
C LEU A 18 80.32 -19.16 34.85
N VAL A 19 80.03 -18.67 36.07
CA VAL A 19 78.70 -18.20 36.48
C VAL A 19 78.28 -16.95 35.70
N PHE A 20 79.18 -16.00 35.45
CA PHE A 20 78.90 -14.81 34.64
C PHE A 20 78.62 -15.14 33.17
N ILE A 21 79.43 -16.01 32.56
CA ILE A 21 79.20 -16.50 31.19
C ILE A 21 77.89 -17.29 31.12
N ALA A 22 77.60 -18.14 32.12
CA ALA A 22 76.32 -18.84 32.19
C ALA A 22 75.13 -17.87 32.34
N MET A 23 75.24 -16.82 33.17
CA MET A 23 74.20 -15.79 33.29
C MET A 23 74.02 -14.99 32.00
N MET A 24 75.09 -14.63 31.29
CA MET A 24 74.97 -13.97 29.99
C MET A 24 74.38 -14.90 28.92
N ALA A 25 74.71 -16.19 28.95
CA ALA A 25 74.20 -17.18 27.99
C ALA A 25 72.74 -17.58 28.24
N LEU A 26 72.25 -17.47 29.48
CA LEU A 26 70.85 -17.73 29.84
C LEU A 26 69.92 -16.55 29.51
N ASN A 27 70.48 -15.34 29.43
CA ASN A 27 69.74 -14.12 29.12
C ASN A 27 69.59 -13.95 27.61
N ILE A 28 68.39 -13.58 27.17
CA ILE A 28 68.12 -13.23 25.77
C ILE A 28 68.74 -11.86 25.44
N ASP A 29 69.29 -11.73 24.22
CA ASP A 29 69.84 -10.47 23.71
C ASP A 29 68.81 -9.33 23.73
N ALA A 30 69.26 -8.14 24.12
CA ALA A 30 68.44 -6.92 24.23
C ALA A 30 67.68 -6.60 22.93
N GLU A 31 68.32 -6.77 21.77
CA GLU A 31 67.70 -6.52 20.46
C GLU A 31 66.57 -7.52 20.16
N ILE A 32 66.72 -8.78 20.60
CA ILE A 32 65.67 -9.79 20.47
C ILE A 32 64.49 -9.38 21.36
N ILE A 33 64.74 -9.02 22.63
CA ILE A 33 63.67 -8.56 23.54
C ILE A 33 62.93 -7.36 22.96
N ARG A 34 63.65 -6.39 22.38
CA ARG A 34 63.06 -5.21 21.72
C ARG A 34 62.15 -5.62 20.55
N SER A 35 62.61 -6.52 19.68
CA SER A 35 61.81 -7.03 18.57
C SER A 35 60.55 -7.79 19.02
N TYR A 36 60.65 -8.60 20.07
CA TYR A 36 59.49 -9.27 20.67
C TYR A 36 58.50 -8.29 21.31
N TYR A 37 59.01 -7.25 21.97
CA TYR A 37 58.19 -6.18 22.55
C TYR A 37 57.41 -5.44 21.47
N ASP A 38 58.07 -5.00 20.41
CA ASP A 38 57.43 -4.32 19.28
C ASP A 38 56.39 -5.22 18.60
N SER A 39 56.70 -6.50 18.41
CA SER A 39 55.76 -7.48 17.86
C SER A 39 54.53 -7.66 18.76
N THR A 40 54.73 -7.70 20.08
CA THR A 40 53.64 -7.81 21.06
C THR A 40 52.75 -6.56 21.04
N ARG A 41 53.35 -5.37 20.91
CA ARG A 41 52.59 -4.12 20.80
C ARG A 41 51.76 -4.09 19.51
N ALA A 42 52.34 -4.50 18.39
CA ALA A 42 51.61 -4.61 17.11
C ALA A 42 50.45 -5.63 17.19
N LEU A 43 50.63 -6.75 17.89
CA LEU A 43 49.55 -7.72 18.14
C LEU A 43 48.42 -7.12 18.99
N ASN A 44 48.74 -6.32 20.01
CA ASN A 44 47.76 -5.63 20.84
C ASN A 44 46.99 -4.54 20.05
N GLU A 45 47.69 -3.77 19.23
CA GLU A 45 47.07 -2.81 18.31
C GLU A 45 46.11 -3.51 17.34
N THR A 46 46.54 -4.64 16.76
CA THR A 46 45.72 -5.46 15.85
C THR A 46 44.50 -6.05 16.55
N ARG A 47 44.67 -6.56 17.78
CA ARG A 47 43.57 -7.07 18.61
C ARG A 47 42.55 -5.97 18.89
N THR A 48 43.02 -4.78 19.30
CA THR A 48 42.17 -3.63 19.60
C THR A 48 41.43 -3.13 18.37
N LEU A 49 42.07 -3.12 17.20
CA LEU A 49 41.42 -2.80 15.92
C LEU A 49 40.31 -3.80 15.60
N THR A 50 40.58 -5.09 15.78
CA THR A 50 39.62 -6.18 15.54
C THR A 50 38.43 -6.09 16.49
N GLU A 51 38.68 -5.83 17.77
CA GLU A 51 37.65 -5.61 18.79
C GLU A 51 36.75 -4.41 18.43
N ASN A 52 37.36 -3.27 18.08
CA ASN A 52 36.61 -2.09 17.63
C ASN A 52 35.76 -2.38 16.38
N LYS A 53 36.31 -3.11 15.41
CA LYS A 53 35.60 -3.50 14.19
C LYS A 53 34.41 -4.41 14.51
N ASN A 54 34.61 -5.39 15.37
CA ASN A 54 33.57 -6.31 15.82
C ASN A 54 32.44 -5.52 16.48
N GLU A 55 32.74 -4.69 17.48
CA GLU A 55 31.72 -3.96 18.26
C GLU A 55 31.01 -2.87 17.46
N LYS A 56 31.75 -2.07 16.68
CA LYS A 56 31.18 -0.90 15.98
C LYS A 56 30.48 -1.24 14.68
N ILE A 57 30.89 -2.29 14.00
CA ILE A 57 30.38 -2.63 12.66
C ILE A 57 29.58 -3.92 12.71
N PHE A 58 30.24 -5.04 13.00
CA PHE A 58 29.62 -6.35 12.81
C PHE A 58 28.51 -6.63 13.82
N GLU A 59 28.74 -6.36 15.11
CA GLU A 59 27.73 -6.54 16.15
C GLU A 59 26.51 -5.67 15.90
N LYS A 60 26.72 -4.38 15.59
CA LYS A 60 25.63 -3.45 15.27
C LYS A 60 24.84 -3.86 14.04
N THR A 61 25.51 -4.41 13.04
CA THR A 61 24.84 -4.93 11.83
C THR A 61 23.99 -6.16 12.16
N LEU A 62 24.51 -7.08 12.98
CA LEU A 62 23.79 -8.31 13.34
C LEU A 62 22.59 -8.01 14.24
N GLU A 63 22.76 -7.07 15.18
CA GLU A 63 21.68 -6.54 16.03
C GLU A 63 20.56 -5.91 15.18
N ALA A 64 20.91 -5.04 14.24
CA ALA A 64 19.93 -4.42 13.34
C ALA A 64 19.19 -5.45 12.47
N LYS A 65 19.90 -6.44 11.91
CA LYS A 65 19.28 -7.53 11.13
C LYS A 65 18.36 -8.40 11.98
N ALA A 66 18.72 -8.68 13.23
CA ALA A 66 17.88 -9.40 14.18
C ALA A 66 16.59 -8.64 14.52
N MET A 67 16.62 -7.31 14.57
CA MET A 67 15.43 -6.48 14.75
C MET A 67 14.54 -6.41 13.51
N GLN A 68 15.14 -6.32 12.32
CA GLN A 68 14.41 -6.19 11.05
C GLN A 68 13.81 -7.50 10.56
N VAL A 69 14.52 -8.62 10.73
CA VAL A 69 14.10 -9.96 10.28
C VAL A 69 14.29 -10.97 11.43
N PRO A 70 13.43 -10.93 12.46
CA PRO A 70 13.58 -11.78 13.65
C PRO A 70 13.58 -13.27 13.32
N ASP A 71 12.75 -13.71 12.37
CA ASP A 71 12.61 -15.13 11.99
C ASP A 71 13.91 -15.76 11.49
N THR A 72 14.82 -14.95 10.91
CA THR A 72 16.10 -15.44 10.40
C THR A 72 17.26 -15.22 11.37
N TYR A 73 17.28 -14.07 12.06
CA TYR A 73 18.48 -13.60 12.77
C TYR A 73 18.36 -13.60 14.31
N ALA A 74 17.18 -13.83 14.90
CA ALA A 74 17.02 -13.80 16.36
C ALA A 74 17.82 -14.90 17.07
N GLN A 75 17.78 -16.14 16.56
CA GLN A 75 18.56 -17.26 17.11
C GLN A 75 20.07 -17.07 16.90
N PRO A 76 20.58 -16.74 15.69
CA PRO A 76 21.97 -16.33 15.48
C PRO A 76 22.47 -15.26 16.46
N TRP A 77 21.67 -14.22 16.69
CA TRP A 77 22.02 -13.15 17.62
C TRP A 77 22.09 -13.63 19.08
N GLY A 78 21.14 -14.45 19.52
CA GLY A 78 21.16 -15.08 20.84
C GLY A 78 22.43 -15.91 21.05
N ASN A 79 22.74 -16.78 20.08
CA ASN A 79 23.93 -17.63 20.12
C ASN A 79 25.22 -16.82 20.13
N TYR A 80 25.27 -15.73 19.36
CA TYR A 80 26.41 -14.83 19.32
C TYR A 80 26.65 -14.11 20.66
N LYS A 81 25.60 -13.62 21.33
CA LYS A 81 25.76 -12.92 22.62
C LYS A 81 26.40 -13.80 23.68
N VAL A 82 26.05 -15.09 23.72
CA VAL A 82 26.67 -16.05 24.63
C VAL A 82 28.14 -16.29 24.25
N LEU A 83 28.45 -16.42 22.94
CA LEU A 83 29.84 -16.51 22.47
C LEU A 83 30.66 -15.30 22.92
N LYS A 84 30.14 -14.08 22.69
CA LYS A 84 30.79 -12.83 23.08
C LYS A 84 31.12 -12.82 24.56
N GLY A 85 30.16 -13.18 25.42
CA GLY A 85 30.38 -13.23 26.86
C GLY A 85 31.53 -14.17 27.26
N LYS A 86 31.62 -15.35 26.64
CA LYS A 86 32.71 -16.31 26.90
C LYS A 86 34.07 -15.77 26.42
N ILE A 87 34.10 -15.14 25.25
CA ILE A 87 35.31 -14.52 24.69
C ILE A 87 35.79 -13.36 25.56
N ASP A 88 34.88 -12.49 26.02
CA ASP A 88 35.22 -11.38 26.91
C ASP A 88 35.84 -11.88 28.22
N VAL A 89 35.29 -12.96 28.79
CA VAL A 89 35.84 -13.61 29.99
C VAL A 89 37.25 -14.17 29.74
N LEU A 90 37.48 -14.82 28.59
CA LEU A 90 38.81 -15.33 28.21
C LEU A 90 39.82 -14.18 28.04
N VAL A 91 39.44 -13.13 27.29
CA VAL A 91 40.31 -11.99 27.01
C VAL A 91 40.65 -11.24 28.29
N ALA A 92 39.67 -11.00 29.17
CA ALA A 92 39.89 -10.37 30.47
C ALA A 92 40.78 -11.22 31.38
N SER A 93 40.59 -12.55 31.39
CA SER A 93 41.45 -13.45 32.15
C SER A 93 42.90 -13.41 31.66
N ALA A 94 43.13 -13.45 30.34
CA ALA A 94 44.47 -13.35 29.78
C ALA A 94 45.12 -11.98 30.07
N GLN A 95 44.34 -10.89 30.05
CA GLN A 95 44.83 -9.57 30.44
C GLN A 95 45.24 -9.53 31.91
N GLY A 96 44.40 -10.04 32.80
CA GLY A 96 44.72 -10.11 34.24
C GLY A 96 45.97 -10.94 34.53
N ILE A 97 46.23 -12.00 33.76
CA ILE A 97 47.48 -12.76 33.85
C ILE A 97 48.66 -11.89 33.42
N LYS A 98 48.60 -11.22 32.26
CA LYS A 98 49.67 -10.31 31.81
C LYS A 98 49.99 -9.25 32.85
N ASP A 99 48.96 -8.64 33.44
CA ASP A 99 49.13 -7.58 34.45
C ASP A 99 49.76 -8.12 35.74
N ALA A 100 49.38 -9.33 36.18
CA ALA A 100 49.99 -10.00 37.32
C ALA A 100 51.47 -10.34 37.06
N LEU A 101 51.79 -10.89 35.89
CA LEU A 101 53.16 -11.23 35.50
C LEU A 101 54.05 -9.99 35.42
N LYS A 102 53.57 -8.92 34.77
CA LYS A 102 54.28 -7.63 34.72
C LYS A 102 54.60 -7.10 36.11
N LYS A 103 53.63 -7.17 37.03
CA LYS A 103 53.81 -6.71 38.42
C LYS A 103 54.84 -7.55 39.19
N THR A 104 54.82 -8.87 39.05
CA THR A 104 55.77 -9.75 39.75
C THR A 104 57.19 -9.62 39.21
N SER A 105 57.35 -9.24 37.94
CA SER A 105 58.65 -9.04 37.30
C SER A 105 59.20 -7.61 37.40
N ASP A 106 58.59 -6.72 38.20
CA ASP A 106 58.95 -5.30 38.31
C ASP A 106 58.98 -4.56 36.95
N PHE A 107 58.08 -4.93 36.04
CA PHE A 107 57.94 -4.28 34.74
C PHE A 107 57.06 -3.01 34.84
N HIS A 108 57.52 -1.91 34.24
CA HIS A 108 56.81 -0.63 34.23
C HIS A 108 56.66 -0.06 32.81
N ASP A 109 55.42 -0.02 32.29
CA ASP A 109 55.13 0.60 30.99
C ASP A 109 55.26 2.14 31.04
N LYS A 110 54.93 2.74 32.18
CA LYS A 110 54.91 4.19 32.39
C LYS A 110 55.57 4.54 33.71
N ASP A 111 56.24 5.68 33.74
CA ASP A 111 56.82 6.24 34.95
C ASP A 111 55.71 6.54 35.97
N PRO A 112 55.73 5.91 37.17
CA PRO A 112 54.71 6.12 38.20
C PRO A 112 54.59 7.59 38.68
N LYS A 113 55.63 8.40 38.50
CA LYS A 113 55.69 9.81 38.94
C LYS A 113 55.32 10.78 37.83
N THR A 114 55.71 10.52 36.59
CA THR A 114 55.54 11.45 35.47
C THR A 114 54.48 11.04 34.47
N GLY A 115 54.04 9.77 34.47
CA GLY A 115 53.06 9.22 33.54
C GLY A 115 53.54 9.09 32.09
N LYS A 116 54.83 9.35 31.83
CA LYS A 116 55.45 9.21 30.51
C LYS A 116 55.81 7.74 30.25
N ASP A 117 55.83 7.37 28.97
CA ASP A 117 56.25 6.03 28.56
C ASP A 117 57.75 5.84 28.88
N ILE A 118 58.08 4.69 29.48
CA ILE A 118 59.45 4.31 29.81
C ILE A 118 60.08 3.65 28.56
N ASP A 119 61.36 3.93 28.30
CA ASP A 119 62.06 3.22 27.22
C ASP A 119 62.17 1.73 27.57
N VAL A 120 61.93 0.87 26.58
CA VAL A 120 61.97 -0.59 26.75
C VAL A 120 63.31 -1.08 27.33
N SER A 121 64.41 -0.35 27.09
CA SER A 121 65.74 -0.68 27.60
C SER A 121 65.82 -0.66 29.13
N GLU A 122 65.02 0.16 29.80
CA GLU A 122 64.94 0.19 31.27
C GLU A 122 64.23 -1.05 31.84
N ASN A 123 63.47 -1.76 30.99
CA ASN A 123 62.71 -2.95 31.36
C ASN A 123 63.34 -4.26 30.88
N PHE A 124 64.54 -4.26 30.28
CA PHE A 124 65.14 -5.49 29.73
C PHE A 124 65.33 -6.60 30.76
N ALA A 125 65.73 -6.27 31.99
CA ALA A 125 65.86 -7.26 33.05
C ALA A 125 64.50 -7.90 33.41
N ALA A 126 63.46 -7.08 33.57
CA ALA A 126 62.10 -7.53 33.84
C ALA A 126 61.54 -8.39 32.69
N LEU A 127 61.77 -7.98 31.44
CA LEU A 127 61.30 -8.69 30.25
C LEU A 127 62.00 -10.03 30.03
N ASN A 128 63.26 -10.18 30.49
CA ASN A 128 64.03 -11.42 30.43
C ASN A 128 63.71 -12.37 31.60
N ASN A 129 63.13 -11.87 32.68
CA ASN A 129 62.78 -12.66 33.87
C ASN A 129 61.82 -13.80 33.49
N ASN A 130 62.18 -15.05 33.83
CA ASN A 130 61.37 -16.23 33.57
C ASN A 130 60.73 -16.85 34.84
N GLU A 131 61.11 -16.37 36.02
CA GLU A 131 60.65 -16.87 37.33
C GLU A 131 59.16 -16.56 37.50
N ALA A 132 58.76 -15.31 37.30
CA ALA A 132 57.36 -14.89 37.44
C ALA A 132 56.41 -15.71 36.55
N THR A 133 56.82 -15.98 35.31
CA THR A 133 56.08 -16.83 34.38
C THR A 133 56.00 -18.26 34.88
N THR A 134 57.14 -18.82 35.30
CA THR A 134 57.23 -20.22 35.71
C THR A 134 56.42 -20.47 36.98
N GLU A 135 56.52 -19.60 37.99
CA GLU A 135 55.76 -19.70 39.23
C GLU A 135 54.25 -19.51 39.02
N TYR A 136 53.85 -18.65 38.08
CA TYR A 136 52.43 -18.44 37.80
C TYR A 136 51.77 -19.67 37.18
N PHE A 137 52.42 -20.30 36.19
CA PHE A 137 51.82 -21.40 35.41
C PHE A 137 52.14 -22.79 35.96
N PHE A 138 53.15 -22.94 36.81
CA PHE A 138 53.59 -24.23 37.34
C PHE A 138 53.65 -24.20 38.86
N LYS A 139 53.04 -25.20 39.51
CA LYS A 139 53.03 -25.30 40.96
C LYS A 139 54.46 -25.51 41.45
N GLU A 140 54.92 -24.63 42.35
CA GLU A 140 56.28 -24.68 42.92
C GLU A 140 57.39 -24.68 41.84
N GLY A 141 57.09 -24.19 40.64
CA GLY A 141 58.02 -24.17 39.51
C GLY A 141 58.31 -25.54 38.87
N GLU A 142 57.57 -26.59 39.22
CA GLU A 142 57.78 -27.93 38.65
C GLU A 142 57.23 -28.04 37.21
N GLU A 143 58.09 -28.41 36.25
CA GLU A 143 57.75 -28.48 34.82
C GLU A 143 56.46 -29.28 34.52
N ASN A 144 56.23 -30.37 35.27
CA ASN A 144 55.16 -31.32 34.99
C ASN A 144 53.85 -31.04 35.75
N THR A 145 53.80 -30.00 36.58
CA THR A 145 52.66 -29.76 37.49
C THR A 145 52.02 -28.38 37.20
N PRO A 146 50.98 -28.30 36.35
CA PRO A 146 50.29 -27.04 36.09
C PRO A 146 49.69 -26.43 37.36
N SER A 147 49.78 -25.11 37.49
CA SER A 147 49.18 -24.36 38.59
C SER A 147 47.65 -24.23 38.42
N LYS A 148 46.98 -23.73 39.47
CA LYS A 148 45.56 -23.36 39.38
C LYS A 148 45.30 -22.29 38.30
N GLY A 149 46.19 -21.31 38.15
CA GLY A 149 46.07 -20.26 37.14
C GLY A 149 46.15 -20.81 35.71
N ALA A 150 47.02 -21.80 35.48
CA ALA A 150 47.12 -22.50 34.19
C ALA A 150 45.82 -23.26 33.86
N LEU A 151 45.29 -24.01 34.82
CA LEU A 151 44.05 -24.77 34.66
C LEU A 151 42.84 -23.85 34.44
N ASP A 152 42.77 -22.73 35.16
CA ASP A 152 41.71 -21.72 34.99
C ASP A 152 41.77 -21.02 33.62
N LEU A 153 42.96 -20.84 33.04
CA LEU A 153 43.12 -20.34 31.67
C LEU A 153 42.69 -21.41 30.66
N LYS A 154 43.14 -22.65 30.84
CA LYS A 154 42.73 -23.79 29.99
C LYS A 154 41.21 -23.93 29.93
N ALA A 155 40.55 -23.90 31.09
CA ALA A 155 39.11 -24.04 31.18
C ALA A 155 38.37 -22.95 30.37
N LYS A 156 38.86 -21.70 30.40
CA LYS A 156 38.26 -20.58 29.63
C LYS A 156 38.49 -20.72 28.12
N ILE A 157 39.67 -21.18 27.70
CA ILE A 157 39.95 -21.46 26.28
C ILE A 157 39.03 -22.58 25.78
N ASP A 158 38.94 -23.67 26.56
CA ASP A 158 38.09 -24.82 26.26
C ASP A 158 36.61 -24.44 26.24
N ASP A 159 36.15 -23.57 27.13
CA ASP A 159 34.75 -23.12 27.18
C ASP A 159 34.32 -22.40 25.88
N VAL A 160 35.17 -21.54 25.32
CA VAL A 160 34.91 -20.88 24.03
C VAL A 160 34.87 -21.92 22.90
N ARG A 161 35.90 -22.78 22.81
CA ARG A 161 36.00 -23.83 21.78
C ARG A 161 34.80 -24.78 21.82
N ASN A 162 34.46 -25.27 23.00
CA ASN A 162 33.37 -26.22 23.20
C ASN A 162 32.01 -25.59 22.88
N TYR A 163 31.81 -24.33 23.25
CA TYR A 163 30.60 -23.61 22.88
C TYR A 163 30.45 -23.45 21.36
N ILE A 164 31.53 -23.14 20.64
CA ILE A 164 31.53 -23.06 19.18
C ILE A 164 31.18 -24.42 18.57
N ASN A 165 31.82 -25.49 19.03
CA ASN A 165 31.54 -26.86 18.56
C ASN A 165 30.08 -27.26 18.80
N ALA A 166 29.55 -27.03 20.00
CA ALA A 166 28.18 -27.41 20.36
C ALA A 166 27.12 -26.59 19.61
N THR A 167 27.36 -25.29 19.42
CA THR A 167 26.36 -24.37 18.86
C THR A 167 26.38 -24.35 17.34
N PHE A 168 27.57 -24.47 16.74
CA PHE A 168 27.76 -24.27 15.30
C PHE A 168 28.24 -25.53 14.56
N GLY A 169 28.62 -26.60 15.26
CA GLY A 169 29.17 -27.83 14.66
C GLY A 169 28.23 -28.58 13.71
N ASN A 170 26.91 -28.46 13.90
CA ASN A 170 25.91 -29.08 13.04
C ASN A 170 25.57 -28.25 11.80
N ASN A 171 26.11 -27.03 11.66
CA ASN A 171 25.83 -26.16 10.53
C ASN A 171 27.00 -26.23 9.51
N PRO A 172 26.79 -26.80 8.31
CA PRO A 172 27.83 -26.89 7.28
C PRO A 172 28.43 -25.54 6.87
N GLN A 173 27.66 -24.46 6.94
CA GLN A 173 28.12 -23.11 6.59
C GLN A 173 29.09 -22.51 7.63
N LEU A 174 29.11 -23.07 8.85
CA LEU A 174 29.98 -22.63 9.94
C LEU A 174 31.13 -23.62 10.19
N LYS A 175 31.34 -24.57 9.28
CA LYS A 175 32.42 -25.55 9.39
C LYS A 175 33.79 -24.87 9.48
N ASP A 176 34.03 -23.83 8.69
CA ASP A 176 35.31 -23.11 8.71
C ASP A 176 35.56 -22.43 10.06
N LEU A 177 34.52 -21.90 10.71
CA LEU A 177 34.60 -21.34 12.07
C LEU A 177 34.98 -22.40 13.09
N VAL A 178 34.32 -23.55 13.01
CA VAL A 178 34.55 -24.69 13.90
C VAL A 178 35.97 -25.22 13.74
N ASP A 179 36.43 -25.38 12.50
CA ASP A 179 37.79 -25.83 12.19
C ASP A 179 38.83 -24.80 12.64
N ARG A 180 38.57 -23.48 12.46
CA ARG A 180 39.40 -22.39 12.96
C ARG A 180 39.53 -22.46 14.49
N ALA A 181 38.40 -22.52 15.21
CA ALA A 181 38.38 -22.56 16.66
C ALA A 181 39.11 -23.79 17.23
N ASN A 182 38.92 -24.97 16.62
CA ASN A 182 39.61 -26.19 17.02
C ASN A 182 41.12 -26.15 16.77
N LYS A 183 41.60 -25.28 15.88
CA LYS A 183 43.02 -25.09 15.57
C LYS A 183 43.68 -24.02 16.43
N SER A 184 43.00 -22.89 16.67
CA SER A 184 43.59 -21.73 17.38
C SER A 184 43.32 -21.72 18.88
N LEU A 185 42.12 -22.11 19.31
CA LEU A 185 41.71 -22.06 20.73
C LEU A 185 42.00 -23.38 21.42
N ILE A 186 43.29 -23.72 21.52
CA ILE A 186 43.75 -24.95 22.18
C ILE A 186 44.65 -24.61 23.38
N ALA A 187 44.51 -25.41 24.44
CA ALA A 187 45.39 -25.41 25.60
C ALA A 187 46.10 -26.78 25.80
N GLU A 188 46.03 -27.63 24.78
CA GLU A 188 46.63 -28.97 24.76
C GLU A 188 46.90 -29.40 23.31
N TYR A 189 47.88 -30.28 23.10
CA TYR A 189 48.13 -30.85 21.78
C TYR A 189 47.19 -32.04 21.54
N PRO A 190 46.70 -32.25 20.29
CA PRO A 190 45.78 -33.35 19.98
C PRO A 190 46.28 -34.75 20.35
N LYS A 191 47.61 -34.97 20.39
CA LYS A 191 48.26 -36.23 20.78
C LYS A 191 48.85 -36.19 22.21
N GLY A 192 48.47 -35.21 23.03
CA GLY A 192 48.95 -35.03 24.41
C GLY A 192 50.35 -34.45 24.55
N LYS A 193 51.25 -34.68 23.60
CA LYS A 193 52.62 -34.14 23.59
C LYS A 193 53.00 -33.50 22.25
N SER A 194 53.84 -32.48 22.31
CA SER A 194 54.45 -31.82 21.13
C SER A 194 55.53 -32.70 20.50
N PRO A 195 56.07 -32.33 19.32
CA PRO A 195 57.24 -33.00 18.73
C PRO A 195 58.47 -33.09 19.66
N ASN A 196 58.53 -32.28 20.72
CA ASN A 196 59.62 -32.24 21.70
C ASN A 196 59.22 -32.88 23.05
N ASP A 197 58.22 -33.76 23.08
CA ASP A 197 57.70 -34.45 24.27
C ASP A 197 57.14 -33.57 25.41
N LYS A 198 57.09 -32.25 25.22
CA LYS A 198 56.50 -31.28 26.15
C LYS A 198 54.99 -31.10 25.97
N THR A 199 54.29 -30.81 27.06
CA THR A 199 52.88 -30.36 27.06
C THR A 199 52.74 -28.96 26.46
N TRP A 200 51.51 -28.55 26.17
CA TRP A 200 51.25 -27.21 25.59
C TRP A 200 51.67 -26.09 26.53
N PHE A 201 51.33 -26.17 27.82
CA PHE A 201 51.76 -25.18 28.81
C PHE A 201 53.28 -25.16 28.98
N GLN A 202 53.94 -26.32 29.00
CA GLN A 202 55.39 -26.41 29.07
C GLN A 202 56.07 -25.66 27.91
N ASN A 203 55.62 -25.90 26.67
CA ASN A 203 56.18 -25.20 25.51
C ASN A 203 55.92 -23.70 25.51
N LYS A 204 54.77 -23.26 26.06
CA LYS A 204 54.34 -21.86 25.97
C LYS A 204 54.81 -20.99 27.14
N PHE A 205 55.05 -21.57 28.30
CA PHE A 205 55.25 -20.81 29.54
C PHE A 205 56.39 -21.33 30.43
N TYR A 206 56.88 -22.56 30.28
CA TYR A 206 57.94 -23.06 31.16
C TYR A 206 59.31 -22.48 30.79
N HIS A 207 59.99 -21.88 31.78
CA HIS A 207 61.25 -21.13 31.60
C HIS A 207 61.20 -20.09 30.48
N GLN A 208 60.01 -19.60 30.14
CA GLN A 208 59.86 -18.55 29.15
C GLN A 208 60.06 -17.19 29.82
N PRO A 209 60.82 -16.28 29.18
CA PRO A 209 60.95 -14.90 29.65
C PRO A 209 59.57 -14.24 29.66
N LEU A 210 59.39 -13.23 30.50
CA LEU A 210 58.16 -12.47 30.64
C LEU A 210 57.64 -12.01 29.27
N ILE A 211 58.52 -11.48 28.41
CA ILE A 211 58.10 -10.99 27.11
C ILE A 211 57.43 -12.08 26.26
N ALA A 212 57.99 -13.29 26.22
CA ALA A 212 57.44 -14.40 25.45
C ALA A 212 56.10 -14.89 26.04
N ALA A 213 55.98 -14.90 27.36
CA ALA A 213 54.74 -15.24 28.04
C ALA A 213 53.61 -14.26 27.71
N ILE A 214 53.91 -12.95 27.78
CA ILE A 214 52.98 -11.88 27.40
C ILE A 214 52.60 -12.00 25.92
N SER A 215 53.57 -12.23 25.01
CA SER A 215 53.28 -12.44 23.59
C SER A 215 52.36 -13.64 23.37
N ASN A 216 52.61 -14.77 24.04
CA ASN A 216 51.75 -15.96 23.92
C ASN A 216 50.33 -15.69 24.43
N LEU A 217 50.16 -14.93 25.52
CA LEU A 217 48.85 -14.50 26.01
C LEU A 217 48.16 -13.54 25.03
N GLU A 218 48.91 -12.62 24.41
CA GLU A 218 48.38 -11.72 23.39
C GLU A 218 47.91 -12.48 22.14
N ILE A 219 48.64 -13.50 21.71
CA ILE A 219 48.23 -14.40 20.61
C ILE A 219 46.88 -15.04 20.94
N ILE A 220 46.70 -15.57 22.16
CA ILE A 220 45.42 -16.18 22.60
C ILE A 220 44.28 -15.16 22.52
N GLN A 221 44.51 -13.92 22.99
CA GLN A 221 43.49 -12.87 22.94
C GLN A 221 43.17 -12.44 21.50
N ASN A 222 44.20 -12.34 20.65
CA ASN A 222 44.05 -12.00 19.24
C ASN A 222 43.26 -13.10 18.50
N ASP A 223 43.60 -14.37 18.72
CA ASP A 223 42.86 -15.50 18.16
C ASP A 223 41.41 -15.54 18.64
N ALA A 224 41.14 -15.25 19.92
CA ALA A 224 39.77 -15.18 20.43
C ALA A 224 38.95 -14.06 19.74
N ARG A 225 39.53 -12.87 19.56
CA ARG A 225 38.86 -11.75 18.86
C ARG A 225 38.73 -11.99 17.35
N ASN A 226 39.67 -12.69 16.73
CA ASN A 226 39.55 -13.10 15.33
C ASN A 226 38.45 -14.15 15.14
N VAL A 227 38.38 -15.17 15.99
CA VAL A 227 37.30 -16.17 15.96
C VAL A 227 35.93 -15.51 16.18
N GLN A 228 35.86 -14.49 17.05
CA GLN A 228 34.65 -13.66 17.17
C GLN A 228 34.31 -12.95 15.85
N SER A 229 35.31 -12.40 15.17
CA SER A 229 35.14 -11.71 13.88
C SER A 229 34.65 -12.67 12.79
N ASP A 230 35.24 -13.87 12.71
CA ASP A 230 34.85 -14.91 11.77
C ASP A 230 33.42 -15.37 12.04
N ALA A 231 33.06 -15.58 13.32
CA ALA A 231 31.70 -15.94 13.71
C ALA A 231 30.71 -14.86 13.27
N LEU A 232 30.99 -13.58 13.57
CA LEU A 232 30.15 -12.48 13.15
C LEU A 232 30.02 -12.40 11.62
N ALA A 233 31.13 -12.51 10.89
CA ALA A 233 31.15 -12.43 9.44
C ALA A 233 30.30 -13.54 8.82
N LEU A 234 30.40 -14.78 9.31
CA LEU A 234 29.64 -15.91 8.81
C LEU A 234 28.16 -15.85 9.23
N LEU A 235 27.84 -15.34 10.42
CA LEU A 235 26.44 -15.12 10.84
C LEU A 235 25.77 -13.97 10.06
N LEU A 236 26.57 -13.01 9.60
CA LEU A 236 26.12 -11.89 8.75
C LEU A 236 26.13 -12.22 7.27
N GLN A 237 26.89 -13.24 6.87
CA GLN A 237 26.93 -13.71 5.50
C GLN A 237 25.52 -14.09 5.12
N GLU A 238 24.94 -13.28 4.24
CA GLU A 238 23.64 -13.60 3.68
C GLU A 238 23.77 -14.97 3.06
N LYS A 239 22.90 -15.89 3.49
CA LYS A 239 22.81 -17.19 2.86
C LYS A 239 22.72 -16.91 1.36
N VAL A 240 23.75 -17.33 0.62
CA VAL A 240 23.78 -17.29 -0.85
C VAL A 240 22.68 -18.22 -1.43
N ASP A 241 21.83 -18.78 -0.58
CA ASP A 241 20.51 -19.33 -0.88
C ASP A 241 19.42 -18.29 -1.16
N ALA A 242 19.72 -16.99 -1.21
CA ALA A 242 18.94 -16.06 -2.01
C ALA A 242 19.15 -16.37 -3.51
N SER A 243 18.80 -17.58 -3.94
CA SER A 243 18.80 -18.05 -5.32
C SER A 243 17.85 -17.25 -6.23
N ILE A 244 17.18 -16.26 -5.67
CA ILE A 244 16.30 -15.33 -6.36
C ILE A 244 16.81 -13.93 -6.02
N LYS A 245 17.71 -13.43 -6.86
CA LYS A 245 18.04 -12.00 -6.86
C LYS A 245 16.82 -11.26 -7.40
N PHE A 246 16.17 -10.49 -6.55
CA PHE A 246 15.18 -9.50 -6.95
C PHE A 246 15.93 -8.27 -7.45
N SER A 247 16.24 -8.25 -8.74
CA SER A 247 17.01 -7.17 -9.38
C SER A 247 16.14 -5.98 -9.80
N SER A 248 14.81 -6.10 -9.69
CA SER A 248 13.88 -5.16 -10.29
C SER A 248 12.72 -4.84 -9.36
N TYR A 249 12.38 -3.55 -9.32
CA TYR A 249 11.42 -2.96 -8.40
C TYR A 249 10.37 -2.18 -9.20
N GLU A 250 9.11 -2.25 -8.79
CA GLU A 250 8.02 -1.49 -9.38
C GLU A 250 7.02 -1.07 -8.29
N PRO A 251 6.62 0.21 -8.24
CA PRO A 251 5.58 0.64 -7.30
C PRO A 251 4.21 0.06 -7.73
N ILE A 252 3.54 -0.61 -6.81
CA ILE A 252 2.19 -1.13 -6.95
C ILE A 252 1.25 -0.25 -6.14
N VAL A 253 0.31 0.39 -6.82
CA VAL A 253 -0.72 1.21 -6.18
C VAL A 253 -2.04 0.43 -6.23
N SER A 254 -2.63 0.20 -5.06
CA SER A 254 -3.92 -0.48 -4.91
C SER A 254 -4.89 0.44 -4.20
N GLY A 255 -5.95 0.81 -4.90
CA GLY A 255 -7.02 1.66 -4.37
C GLY A 255 -8.21 1.68 -5.33
N PRO A 256 -9.36 2.19 -4.88
CA PRO A 256 -10.52 2.37 -5.75
C PRO A 256 -10.22 3.42 -6.83
N VAL A 257 -10.61 3.13 -8.08
CA VAL A 257 -10.44 4.03 -9.23
C VAL A 257 -11.49 5.14 -9.26
N ASP A 258 -12.66 4.89 -8.64
CA ASP A 258 -13.78 5.83 -8.55
C ASP A 258 -14.11 6.13 -7.08
N ILE A 259 -14.31 7.40 -6.75
CA ILE A 259 -14.70 7.87 -5.41
C ILE A 259 -15.91 8.81 -5.49
N GLN A 260 -16.84 8.66 -4.57
CA GLN A 260 -17.98 9.58 -4.45
C GLN A 260 -17.52 10.93 -3.89
N ALA A 261 -18.00 12.03 -4.48
CA ALA A 261 -17.69 13.38 -4.02
C ALA A 261 -18.01 13.54 -2.52
N GLY A 262 -17.03 13.99 -1.73
CA GLY A 262 -17.14 14.17 -0.29
C GLY A 262 -16.86 12.93 0.57
N LYS A 263 -16.60 11.76 -0.03
CA LYS A 263 -16.11 10.58 0.71
C LYS A 263 -14.58 10.48 0.66
N GLN A 264 -14.00 9.83 1.66
CA GLN A 264 -12.57 9.50 1.70
C GLN A 264 -12.36 8.05 1.25
N ALA A 265 -11.23 7.79 0.59
CA ALA A 265 -10.79 6.45 0.22
C ALA A 265 -9.31 6.28 0.56
N GLU A 266 -8.94 5.06 0.95
CA GLU A 266 -7.56 4.69 1.26
C GLU A 266 -6.87 4.13 0.01
N VAL A 267 -5.64 4.58 -0.25
CA VAL A 267 -4.79 4.08 -1.33
C VAL A 267 -3.56 3.44 -0.70
N LYS A 268 -3.32 2.17 -1.02
CA LYS A 268 -2.16 1.41 -0.55
C LYS A 268 -1.07 1.47 -1.60
N VAL A 269 0.08 2.01 -1.23
CA VAL A 269 1.27 2.08 -2.08
C VAL A 269 2.30 1.10 -1.56
N MET A 270 2.71 0.15 -2.41
CA MET A 270 3.65 -0.91 -2.07
C MET A 270 4.79 -0.92 -3.09
N LEU A 271 5.99 -1.35 -2.67
CA LEU A 271 7.08 -1.64 -3.59
C LEU A 271 7.06 -3.13 -3.93
N GLY A 272 6.66 -3.47 -5.15
CA GLY A 272 6.72 -4.83 -5.66
C GLY A 272 8.12 -5.16 -6.18
N THR A 273 8.63 -6.34 -5.85
CA THR A 273 9.86 -6.89 -6.42
C THR A 273 9.53 -8.01 -7.40
N TYR A 274 10.31 -8.14 -8.47
CA TYR A 274 10.16 -9.21 -9.45
C TYR A 274 11.52 -9.73 -9.93
N SER A 275 11.54 -10.95 -10.46
CA SER A 275 12.73 -11.64 -10.95
C SER A 275 12.38 -12.54 -12.12
N THR A 276 13.33 -12.72 -13.05
CA THR A 276 13.24 -13.67 -14.17
C THR A 276 13.69 -15.08 -13.80
N SER A 277 13.96 -15.34 -12.51
CA SER A 277 14.37 -16.66 -12.02
C SER A 277 13.35 -17.74 -12.37
N ASN A 278 13.83 -18.89 -12.84
CA ASN A 278 13.03 -20.09 -13.12
C ASN A 278 12.41 -20.73 -11.86
N LYS A 279 12.74 -20.22 -10.67
CA LYS A 279 12.17 -20.66 -9.38
C LYS A 279 10.83 -20.00 -9.06
N ILE A 280 10.42 -18.99 -9.82
CA ILE A 280 9.12 -18.31 -9.69
C ILE A 280 8.21 -18.79 -10.81
N ALA A 281 7.10 -19.42 -10.44
CA ALA A 281 6.04 -19.81 -11.38
C ALA A 281 4.77 -19.02 -11.08
N ILE A 282 4.19 -18.39 -12.10
CA ILE A 282 2.95 -17.61 -11.98
C ILE A 282 1.84 -18.34 -12.73
N SER A 283 0.78 -18.71 -12.01
CA SER A 283 -0.43 -19.33 -12.57
C SER A 283 -1.61 -18.35 -12.56
N GLY A 284 -2.65 -18.63 -13.36
CA GLY A 284 -3.83 -17.76 -13.52
C GLY A 284 -3.61 -16.57 -14.47
N VAL A 285 -2.55 -16.62 -15.29
CA VAL A 285 -2.19 -15.58 -16.26
C VAL A 285 -2.02 -16.18 -17.66
N SER A 286 -2.26 -15.37 -18.69
CA SER A 286 -2.17 -15.81 -20.09
C SER A 286 -0.73 -15.96 -20.58
N ARG A 287 0.19 -15.12 -20.08
CA ARG A 287 1.63 -15.18 -20.40
C ARG A 287 2.45 -14.59 -19.25
N VAL A 288 3.73 -14.94 -19.18
CA VAL A 288 4.69 -14.37 -18.23
C VAL A 288 5.82 -13.72 -19.01
N GLU A 289 6.07 -12.43 -18.76
CA GLU A 289 7.15 -11.66 -19.39
C GLU A 289 7.93 -10.90 -18.33
N ASN A 290 9.27 -11.01 -18.36
CA ASN A 290 10.17 -10.33 -17.43
C ASN A 290 9.80 -10.53 -15.95
N GLY A 291 9.32 -11.72 -15.57
CA GLY A 291 8.89 -12.01 -14.19
C GLY A 291 7.52 -11.45 -13.80
N LYS A 292 6.75 -10.91 -14.76
CA LYS A 292 5.38 -10.41 -14.56
C LYS A 292 4.37 -11.30 -15.28
N GLY A 293 3.30 -11.67 -14.59
CA GLY A 293 2.16 -12.37 -15.20
C GLY A 293 1.21 -11.38 -15.86
N ILE A 294 0.86 -11.61 -17.12
CA ILE A 294 -0.01 -10.77 -17.92
C ILE A 294 -1.23 -11.57 -18.35
N THR A 295 -2.41 -11.02 -18.12
CA THR A 295 -3.69 -11.65 -18.43
C THR A 295 -4.68 -10.59 -18.91
N SER A 296 -5.45 -10.93 -19.94
CA SER A 296 -6.48 -10.04 -20.49
C SER A 296 -7.80 -10.31 -19.78
N ILE A 297 -8.41 -9.27 -19.22
CA ILE A 297 -9.75 -9.34 -18.64
C ILE A 297 -10.80 -9.21 -19.75
N SER A 298 -11.84 -10.05 -19.71
CA SER A 298 -12.96 -9.97 -20.66
C SER A 298 -14.08 -9.08 -20.10
N GLY A 299 -14.67 -8.24 -20.95
CA GLY A 299 -15.86 -7.44 -20.63
C GLY A 299 -17.17 -8.17 -20.87
N SER A 300 -17.18 -9.52 -20.82
CA SER A 300 -18.39 -10.31 -21.08
C SER A 300 -19.14 -10.61 -19.79
N GLY A 301 -20.46 -10.37 -19.80
CA GLY A 301 -21.32 -10.46 -18.61
C GLY A 301 -21.24 -9.20 -17.75
N ILE A 302 -22.39 -8.55 -17.49
CA ILE A 302 -22.46 -7.37 -16.62
C ILE A 302 -22.36 -7.83 -15.16
N GLY A 303 -21.61 -7.10 -14.33
CA GLY A 303 -21.51 -7.34 -12.89
C GLY A 303 -20.08 -7.64 -12.41
N GLU A 304 -20.00 -8.11 -11.17
CA GLU A 304 -18.72 -8.41 -10.50
C GLU A 304 -18.09 -9.70 -11.06
N HIS A 305 -16.85 -9.59 -11.51
CA HIS A 305 -16.02 -10.72 -11.94
C HIS A 305 -14.80 -10.86 -11.05
N LYS A 306 -14.34 -12.10 -10.87
CA LYS A 306 -13.15 -12.43 -10.09
C LYS A 306 -12.17 -13.21 -10.96
N LEU A 307 -10.93 -12.75 -10.95
CA LEU A 307 -9.78 -13.45 -11.51
C LEU A 307 -8.89 -13.91 -10.36
N GLY A 308 -8.32 -15.10 -10.45
CA GLY A 308 -7.39 -15.57 -9.43
C GLY A 308 -6.34 -16.52 -9.98
N GLY A 309 -5.32 -16.73 -9.18
CA GLY A 309 -4.20 -17.60 -9.51
C GLY A 309 -3.29 -17.79 -8.31
N THR A 310 -2.09 -18.32 -8.56
CA THR A 310 -1.11 -18.58 -7.50
C THR A 310 0.29 -18.30 -8.02
N ILE A 311 1.09 -17.60 -7.23
CA ILE A 311 2.53 -17.44 -7.43
C ILE A 311 3.22 -18.49 -6.57
N THR A 312 4.01 -19.37 -7.20
CA THR A 312 4.79 -20.40 -6.50
C THR A 312 6.25 -20.02 -6.52
N LEU A 313 6.85 -19.98 -5.34
CA LEU A 313 8.26 -19.72 -5.10
C LEU A 313 8.92 -21.03 -4.65
N THR A 314 9.88 -21.54 -5.42
CA THR A 314 10.66 -22.71 -4.99
C THR A 314 11.87 -22.24 -4.20
N ASP A 315 11.95 -22.63 -2.93
CA ASP A 315 13.09 -22.26 -2.09
C ASP A 315 14.38 -23.00 -2.50
N ALA A 316 15.50 -22.68 -1.84
CA ALA A 316 16.78 -23.32 -2.11
C ALA A 316 16.80 -24.82 -1.73
N SER A 317 15.89 -25.27 -0.86
CA SER A 317 15.72 -26.67 -0.46
C SER A 317 14.80 -27.47 -1.39
N GLY A 318 14.24 -26.84 -2.42
CA GLY A 318 13.31 -27.45 -3.38
C GLY A 318 11.85 -27.49 -2.91
N LYS A 319 11.53 -26.86 -1.76
CA LYS A 319 10.17 -26.82 -1.23
C LYS A 319 9.40 -25.64 -1.86
N PRO A 320 8.22 -25.88 -2.44
CA PRO A 320 7.41 -24.82 -3.02
C PRO A 320 6.60 -24.08 -1.95
N GLN A 321 6.66 -22.75 -1.96
CA GLN A 321 5.78 -21.85 -1.21
C GLN A 321 4.81 -21.18 -2.17
N SER A 322 3.51 -21.24 -1.86
CA SER A 322 2.44 -20.77 -2.74
C SER A 322 1.74 -19.55 -2.16
N PHE A 323 1.57 -18.52 -2.99
CA PHE A 323 0.90 -17.27 -2.66
C PHE A 323 -0.33 -17.10 -3.58
N PRO A 324 -1.54 -17.37 -3.09
CA PRO A 324 -2.75 -17.17 -3.87
C PRO A 324 -3.00 -15.66 -4.06
N TRP A 325 -3.50 -15.29 -5.23
CA TRP A 325 -3.90 -13.92 -5.52
C TRP A 325 -5.29 -13.91 -6.14
N THR A 326 -6.01 -12.81 -5.92
CA THR A 326 -7.34 -12.59 -6.49
C THR A 326 -7.49 -11.12 -6.84
N HIS A 327 -8.03 -10.85 -8.02
CA HIS A 327 -8.38 -9.53 -8.50
C HIS A 327 -9.86 -9.50 -8.86
N THR A 328 -10.61 -8.61 -8.22
CA THR A 328 -12.02 -8.39 -8.52
C THR A 328 -12.14 -7.18 -9.44
N TYR A 329 -12.86 -7.32 -10.54
CA TYR A 329 -13.17 -6.22 -11.45
C TYR A 329 -14.66 -6.23 -11.79
N ASN A 330 -15.24 -5.04 -11.98
CA ASN A 330 -16.65 -4.91 -12.31
C ASN A 330 -16.79 -4.55 -13.79
N VAL A 331 -17.58 -5.33 -14.53
CA VAL A 331 -17.92 -5.02 -15.92
C VAL A 331 -19.22 -4.24 -15.90
N ILE A 332 -19.11 -2.94 -16.16
CA ILE A 332 -20.26 -2.07 -16.36
C ILE A 332 -20.71 -2.14 -17.82
N ALA A 333 -22.00 -1.98 -18.05
CA ALA A 333 -22.52 -1.80 -19.40
C ALA A 333 -21.83 -0.59 -20.05
N GLY A 334 -21.18 -0.81 -21.19
CA GLY A 334 -20.48 0.26 -21.91
C GLY A 334 -21.42 1.42 -22.29
N PRO A 335 -20.88 2.58 -22.73
CA PRO A 335 -21.65 3.80 -23.02
C PRO A 335 -22.74 3.68 -24.11
N ARG A 336 -22.94 2.50 -24.71
CA ARG A 336 -24.10 2.22 -25.57
C ARG A 336 -25.40 1.98 -24.79
N GLU A 337 -25.35 1.48 -23.55
CA GLU A 337 -26.54 1.37 -22.71
C GLU A 337 -26.75 2.61 -21.82
N VAL A 338 -25.69 3.32 -21.44
CA VAL A 338 -25.80 4.59 -20.71
C VAL A 338 -26.40 5.72 -21.56
N LYS A 339 -26.38 5.60 -22.90
CA LYS A 339 -27.13 6.50 -23.80
C LYS A 339 -28.65 6.36 -23.66
N LEU A 340 -29.15 5.30 -23.04
CA LEU A 340 -30.56 5.11 -22.70
C LEU A 340 -30.87 5.45 -21.22
N GLU A 341 -29.88 5.37 -20.33
CA GLU A 341 -30.07 5.63 -18.89
C GLU A 341 -29.94 7.11 -18.49
N LYS A 342 -29.16 7.89 -19.25
CA LYS A 342 -29.39 9.34 -19.34
C LYS A 342 -30.22 9.58 -20.58
N GLY A 343 -31.48 9.15 -20.56
CA GLY A 343 -32.44 9.55 -21.58
C GLY A 343 -32.26 11.05 -21.80
N LEU A 344 -31.86 11.44 -23.01
CA LEU A 344 -31.77 12.83 -23.40
C LEU A 344 -33.17 13.40 -23.16
N LEU A 345 -33.36 14.07 -22.02
CA LEU A 345 -34.62 14.68 -21.64
C LEU A 345 -34.78 15.92 -22.51
N LEU A 346 -35.30 15.71 -23.71
CA LEU A 346 -35.69 16.77 -24.62
C LEU A 346 -37.13 17.15 -24.30
N SER A 347 -37.30 18.13 -23.40
CA SER A 347 -38.57 18.78 -23.15
C SER A 347 -38.64 20.11 -23.88
N ALA A 348 -39.79 20.42 -24.47
CA ALA A 348 -40.02 21.76 -25.00
C ALA A 348 -40.32 22.73 -23.83
N ASP A 349 -39.42 23.67 -23.57
CA ASP A 349 -39.53 24.62 -22.44
C ASP A 349 -40.84 25.41 -22.41
N LYS A 350 -41.46 25.64 -23.59
CA LYS A 350 -42.73 26.36 -23.73
C LYS A 350 -43.98 25.50 -23.55
N MET A 351 -43.82 24.18 -23.39
CA MET A 351 -44.93 23.22 -23.22
C MET A 351 -45.28 22.95 -21.76
N ASN A 352 -44.65 23.64 -20.78
CA ASN A 352 -45.06 23.62 -19.38
C ASN A 352 -46.36 24.42 -19.15
N VAL A 353 -47.44 24.00 -19.81
CA VAL A 353 -48.76 24.64 -19.78
C VAL A 353 -49.81 23.62 -19.37
N MET A 354 -50.73 24.02 -18.49
CA MET A 354 -51.94 23.26 -18.17
C MET A 354 -53.16 24.12 -18.47
N TYR A 355 -54.20 23.53 -19.06
CA TYR A 355 -55.45 24.20 -19.34
C TYR A 355 -56.39 24.14 -18.14
N ARG A 356 -56.89 25.32 -17.75
CA ARG A 356 -57.83 25.49 -16.65
C ARG A 356 -59.12 24.71 -16.91
N GLY A 357 -59.59 24.00 -15.90
CA GLY A 357 -60.86 23.25 -15.95
C GLY A 357 -60.79 21.93 -16.73
N LEU A 358 -59.68 21.63 -17.39
CA LEU A 358 -59.45 20.36 -18.08
C LEU A 358 -58.57 19.42 -17.26
N GLU A 359 -58.74 18.13 -17.52
CA GLU A 359 -57.90 17.06 -17.00
C GLU A 359 -56.59 17.01 -17.80
N ASN A 360 -55.50 17.53 -17.24
CA ASN A 360 -54.19 17.59 -17.89
C ASN A 360 -53.37 16.35 -17.53
N PRO A 361 -53.12 15.42 -18.48
CA PRO A 361 -52.33 14.23 -18.20
C PRO A 361 -50.85 14.60 -18.00
N VAL A 362 -50.26 14.10 -16.92
CA VAL A 362 -48.84 14.26 -16.62
C VAL A 362 -48.23 12.91 -16.26
N SER A 363 -46.97 12.72 -16.65
CA SER A 363 -46.18 11.54 -16.27
C SER A 363 -44.91 12.00 -15.58
N GLY A 364 -44.49 11.26 -14.56
CA GLY A 364 -43.31 11.54 -13.78
C GLY A 364 -42.63 10.24 -13.37
N SER A 365 -41.30 10.27 -13.34
CA SER A 365 -40.46 9.13 -12.97
C SER A 365 -39.22 9.62 -12.25
N ILE A 366 -38.72 8.81 -11.32
CA ILE A 366 -37.41 9.00 -10.72
C ILE A 366 -36.52 7.88 -11.26
N LEU A 367 -35.34 8.22 -11.79
CA LEU A 367 -34.47 7.25 -12.44
C LEU A 367 -34.08 6.13 -11.47
N GLY A 368 -34.37 4.89 -11.85
CA GLY A 368 -34.13 3.69 -11.05
C GLY A 368 -35.10 3.46 -9.88
N ALA A 369 -36.07 4.34 -9.65
CA ALA A 369 -37.06 4.18 -8.60
C ALA A 369 -38.30 3.42 -9.08
N ASP A 370 -39.00 2.78 -8.16
CA ASP A 370 -40.30 2.16 -8.42
C ASP A 370 -41.38 3.24 -8.62
N ASN A 371 -41.84 3.39 -9.87
CA ASN A 371 -42.84 4.39 -10.26
C ASN A 371 -44.20 4.22 -9.55
N SER A 372 -44.49 3.05 -8.98
CA SER A 372 -45.72 2.81 -8.20
C SER A 372 -45.71 3.49 -6.83
N LYS A 373 -44.52 3.81 -6.30
CA LYS A 373 -44.31 4.45 -5.00
C LYS A 373 -44.16 5.97 -5.10
N LEU A 374 -44.37 6.53 -6.28
CA LEU A 374 -44.32 7.97 -6.49
C LEU A 374 -45.62 8.63 -6.03
N SER A 375 -45.48 9.83 -5.49
CA SER A 375 -46.60 10.69 -5.11
C SER A 375 -46.45 12.04 -5.78
N LEU A 376 -47.58 12.60 -6.24
CA LEU A 376 -47.64 13.92 -6.86
C LEU A 376 -48.60 14.80 -6.07
N SER A 377 -48.14 15.98 -5.64
CA SER A 377 -48.98 16.99 -5.00
C SER A 377 -48.97 18.28 -5.82
N ALA A 378 -50.13 18.95 -5.90
CA ALA A 378 -50.27 20.22 -6.61
C ALA A 378 -51.25 21.13 -5.85
N PRO A 379 -50.77 21.96 -4.91
CA PRO A 379 -51.64 22.90 -4.20
C PRO A 379 -52.37 23.83 -5.19
N GLY A 380 -53.69 23.95 -5.06
CA GLY A 380 -54.52 24.76 -5.97
C GLY A 380 -55.02 24.03 -7.22
N ALA A 381 -54.75 22.73 -7.35
CA ALA A 381 -55.31 21.87 -8.39
C ALA A 381 -55.79 20.54 -7.80
N SER A 382 -56.75 19.87 -8.44
CA SER A 382 -57.09 18.49 -8.10
C SER A 382 -56.16 17.53 -8.85
N VAL A 383 -55.55 16.60 -8.13
CA VAL A 383 -54.67 15.56 -8.68
C VAL A 383 -55.35 14.20 -8.55
N LYS A 384 -55.50 13.49 -9.66
CA LYS A 384 -56.03 12.13 -9.71
C LYS A 384 -54.94 11.18 -10.19
N ASN A 385 -54.64 10.14 -9.40
CA ASN A 385 -53.73 9.08 -9.83
C ASN A 385 -54.42 8.22 -10.90
N THR A 386 -53.74 8.01 -12.03
CA THR A 386 -54.24 7.23 -13.17
C THR A 386 -53.39 5.99 -13.46
N GLY A 387 -52.32 5.75 -12.70
CA GLY A 387 -51.44 4.59 -12.79
C GLY A 387 -50.03 4.87 -12.25
N PRO A 388 -49.13 3.87 -12.22
CA PRO A 388 -47.75 4.06 -11.78
C PRO A 388 -47.05 5.17 -12.58
N GLY A 389 -46.60 6.21 -11.89
CA GLY A 389 -45.95 7.38 -12.51
C GLY A 389 -46.85 8.25 -13.39
N LYS A 390 -48.18 8.10 -13.34
CA LYS A 390 -49.14 8.83 -14.18
C LYS A 390 -50.26 9.50 -13.35
N TRP A 391 -50.54 10.75 -13.66
CA TRP A 391 -51.58 11.52 -12.99
C TRP A 391 -52.37 12.37 -13.98
N SER A 392 -53.58 12.73 -13.59
CA SER A 392 -54.38 13.78 -14.24
C SER A 392 -54.50 14.96 -13.28
N VAL A 393 -54.12 16.15 -13.74
CA VAL A 393 -54.12 17.38 -12.96
C VAL A 393 -55.12 18.37 -13.54
N LYS A 394 -56.09 18.79 -12.73
CA LYS A 394 -57.12 19.76 -13.11
C LYS A 394 -56.95 21.05 -12.30
N PRO A 395 -56.29 22.08 -12.87
CA PRO A 395 -56.13 23.36 -12.21
C PRO A 395 -57.42 24.18 -12.27
N THR A 396 -57.75 24.85 -11.16
CA THR A 396 -59.00 25.61 -11.01
C THR A 396 -58.78 27.13 -11.09
N SER A 397 -57.79 27.67 -10.38
CA SER A 397 -57.52 29.12 -10.31
C SER A 397 -56.01 29.43 -10.37
N GLY A 398 -55.65 30.71 -10.47
CA GLY A 398 -54.25 31.17 -10.56
C GLY A 398 -53.65 31.14 -11.97
N ASN A 399 -52.43 31.67 -12.09
CA ASN A 399 -51.68 31.75 -13.36
C ASN A 399 -50.57 30.68 -13.47
N THR A 400 -50.19 30.06 -12.36
CA THR A 400 -49.20 28.98 -12.29
C THR A 400 -49.62 27.95 -11.25
N VAL A 401 -49.20 26.70 -11.44
CA VAL A 401 -49.35 25.60 -10.49
C VAL A 401 -48.00 24.92 -10.29
N LYS A 402 -47.66 24.63 -9.03
CA LYS A 402 -46.42 23.93 -8.65
C LYS A 402 -46.73 22.48 -8.35
N LEU A 403 -46.15 21.59 -9.14
CA LEU A 403 -46.26 20.14 -9.00
C LEU A 403 -45.04 19.64 -8.23
N THR A 404 -45.25 19.05 -7.06
CA THR A 404 -44.16 18.41 -6.29
C THR A 404 -44.26 16.90 -6.48
N LEU A 405 -43.25 16.33 -7.14
CA LEU A 405 -43.09 14.89 -7.28
C LEU A 405 -42.15 14.38 -6.18
N SER A 406 -42.61 13.40 -5.41
CA SER A 406 -41.85 12.82 -4.30
C SER A 406 -41.82 11.30 -4.38
N GLY A 407 -40.68 10.70 -4.02
CA GLY A 407 -40.47 9.25 -4.01
C GLY A 407 -39.20 8.84 -3.28
N ILE A 408 -38.86 7.56 -3.34
CA ILE A 408 -37.66 6.98 -2.75
C ILE A 408 -36.70 6.61 -3.90
N ASP A 409 -35.45 7.04 -3.81
CA ASP A 409 -34.42 6.73 -4.80
C ASP A 409 -33.93 5.26 -4.71
N PRO A 410 -33.14 4.76 -5.67
CA PRO A 410 -32.63 3.37 -5.65
C PRO A 410 -31.77 3.04 -4.42
N TYR A 411 -31.30 4.05 -3.68
CA TYR A 411 -30.44 3.93 -2.51
C TYR A 411 -31.22 4.05 -1.18
N GLY A 412 -32.55 4.15 -1.23
CA GLY A 412 -33.42 4.20 -0.06
C GLY A 412 -33.63 5.61 0.52
N LYS A 413 -33.18 6.67 -0.16
CA LYS A 413 -33.34 8.06 0.31
C LYS A 413 -34.61 8.69 -0.25
N SER A 414 -35.34 9.45 0.58
CA SER A 414 -36.46 10.26 0.12
C SER A 414 -35.96 11.46 -0.71
N VAL A 415 -36.54 11.64 -1.89
CA VAL A 415 -36.22 12.73 -2.81
C VAL A 415 -37.51 13.39 -3.30
N SER A 416 -37.46 14.71 -3.48
CA SER A 416 -38.60 15.50 -3.96
C SER A 416 -38.13 16.62 -4.88
N GLN A 417 -38.86 16.86 -5.97
CA GLN A 417 -38.59 17.95 -6.91
C GLN A 417 -39.88 18.70 -7.27
N VAL A 418 -39.74 20.03 -7.42
CA VAL A 418 -40.84 20.92 -7.79
C VAL A 418 -40.76 21.28 -9.27
N PHE A 419 -41.87 21.17 -9.98
CA PHE A 419 -42.06 21.53 -11.38
C PHE A 419 -43.13 22.61 -11.50
N GLU A 420 -42.82 23.72 -12.19
CA GLU A 420 -43.74 24.84 -12.34
C GLU A 420 -44.41 24.84 -13.73
N TYR A 421 -45.74 24.82 -13.74
CA TYR A 421 -46.57 24.86 -14.94
C TYR A 421 -47.39 26.14 -14.97
N ARG A 422 -47.52 26.74 -16.16
CA ARG A 422 -48.37 27.92 -16.39
C ARG A 422 -49.82 27.46 -16.64
N ILE A 423 -50.77 28.10 -16.00
CA ILE A 423 -52.20 27.83 -16.20
C ILE A 423 -52.71 28.76 -17.31
N LYS A 424 -53.20 28.18 -18.42
CA LYS A 424 -53.83 28.93 -19.51
C LYS A 424 -55.33 28.62 -19.61
N ASN A 425 -56.09 29.57 -20.15
CA ASN A 425 -57.45 29.30 -20.60
C ASN A 425 -57.42 28.47 -21.87
N VAL A 426 -58.48 27.69 -22.10
CA VAL A 426 -58.74 27.09 -23.41
C VAL A 426 -58.85 28.21 -24.45
N PRO A 427 -58.22 28.06 -25.63
CA PRO A 427 -58.35 29.04 -26.70
C PRO A 427 -59.82 29.28 -27.08
N PRO A 428 -60.19 30.50 -27.50
CA PRO A 428 -61.56 30.74 -27.98
C PRO A 428 -61.82 29.87 -29.22
N PRO A 429 -62.99 29.18 -29.30
CA PRO A 429 -63.34 28.43 -30.49
C PRO A 429 -63.64 29.35 -31.65
N GLN A 430 -63.47 28.80 -32.85
CA GLN A 430 -63.74 29.47 -34.10
C GLN A 430 -65.07 28.99 -34.65
N GLY A 431 -65.90 29.92 -35.11
CA GLY A 431 -67.07 29.59 -35.91
C GLY A 431 -66.62 29.00 -37.25
N GLN A 432 -67.28 27.94 -37.69
CA GLN A 432 -66.96 27.24 -38.93
C GLN A 432 -68.21 26.79 -39.68
N ILE A 433 -68.13 26.80 -41.00
CA ILE A 433 -69.02 26.05 -41.90
C ILE A 433 -68.12 25.17 -42.75
N ARG A 434 -68.42 23.87 -42.83
CA ARG A 434 -67.59 22.89 -43.56
C ARG A 434 -66.11 22.92 -43.13
N GLY A 435 -65.84 23.18 -41.85
CA GLY A 435 -64.48 23.25 -41.28
C GLY A 435 -63.72 24.56 -41.55
N GLN A 436 -64.36 25.58 -42.12
CA GLN A 436 -63.72 26.84 -42.49
C GLN A 436 -64.49 28.06 -41.95
N SER A 437 -63.76 29.10 -41.54
CA SER A 437 -64.33 30.37 -41.07
C SER A 437 -64.63 31.34 -42.21
N ILE A 438 -64.04 31.13 -43.39
CA ILE A 438 -64.33 31.87 -44.61
C ILE A 438 -64.59 30.85 -45.71
N VAL A 439 -65.77 30.91 -46.32
CA VAL A 439 -66.20 29.93 -47.33
C VAL A 439 -66.80 30.64 -48.53
N ALA A 440 -66.56 30.14 -49.73
CA ALA A 440 -67.28 30.57 -50.93
C ALA A 440 -68.34 29.53 -51.30
N MET A 441 -69.59 29.94 -51.48
CA MET A 441 -70.66 29.06 -51.94
C MET A 441 -71.80 29.84 -52.61
N PRO A 442 -72.54 29.23 -53.55
CA PRO A 442 -73.69 29.88 -54.17
C PRO A 442 -74.81 30.10 -53.14
N PRO A 443 -75.67 31.12 -53.32
CA PRO A 443 -76.72 31.48 -52.35
C PRO A 443 -77.65 30.32 -52.00
N THR A 444 -77.96 29.46 -52.97
CA THR A 444 -78.82 28.28 -52.81
C THR A 444 -78.26 27.23 -51.85
N SER A 445 -76.94 27.20 -51.64
CA SER A 445 -76.28 26.22 -50.76
C SER A 445 -76.28 26.64 -49.29
N ILE A 446 -76.45 27.94 -48.99
CA ILE A 446 -76.29 28.48 -47.64
C ILE A 446 -77.33 27.91 -46.68
N GLN A 447 -78.60 27.80 -47.10
CA GLN A 447 -79.69 27.28 -46.27
C GLN A 447 -79.50 25.82 -45.83
N ASN A 448 -78.66 25.07 -46.55
CA ASN A 448 -78.38 23.65 -46.28
C ASN A 448 -77.13 23.45 -45.40
N GLN A 449 -76.49 24.53 -44.94
CA GLN A 449 -75.29 24.45 -44.11
C GLN A 449 -75.62 24.47 -42.62
N THR A 450 -74.71 23.90 -41.83
CA THR A 450 -74.73 23.99 -40.37
C THR A 450 -73.55 24.81 -39.86
N VAL A 451 -73.83 25.73 -38.97
CA VAL A 451 -72.83 26.46 -38.19
C VAL A 451 -72.26 25.53 -37.14
N GLN A 452 -70.94 25.42 -37.11
CA GLN A 452 -70.18 24.64 -36.15
C GLN A 452 -69.23 25.55 -35.38
N ALA A 453 -68.73 25.08 -34.25
CA ALA A 453 -67.66 25.74 -33.52
C ALA A 453 -66.61 24.70 -33.14
N ALA A 454 -65.35 25.02 -33.40
CA ALA A 454 -64.23 24.13 -33.09
C ALA A 454 -62.99 24.94 -32.75
N ILE A 455 -62.05 24.32 -32.04
CA ILE A 455 -60.69 24.86 -31.89
C ILE A 455 -59.79 23.99 -32.76
N PRO A 456 -59.37 24.47 -33.94
CA PRO A 456 -58.39 23.74 -34.75
C PRO A 456 -57.12 23.44 -33.95
N ASP A 457 -56.57 22.24 -34.15
CA ASP A 457 -55.29 21.80 -33.57
C ASP A 457 -55.24 21.85 -32.02
N PHE A 458 -56.37 21.57 -31.36
CA PHE A 458 -56.44 21.50 -29.90
C PHE A 458 -56.41 20.04 -29.41
N ASP A 459 -55.37 19.70 -28.65
CA ASP A 459 -55.07 18.32 -28.24
C ASP A 459 -56.00 17.75 -27.15
N PHE A 460 -56.93 18.56 -26.62
CA PHE A 460 -57.84 18.13 -25.55
C PHE A 460 -59.25 17.84 -26.10
N PRO A 461 -59.95 16.82 -25.55
CA PRO A 461 -61.26 16.41 -26.01
C PRO A 461 -62.35 17.40 -25.55
N VAL A 462 -62.46 18.53 -26.24
CA VAL A 462 -63.50 19.54 -26.03
C VAL A 462 -64.37 19.63 -27.28
N SER A 463 -65.68 19.56 -27.10
CA SER A 463 -66.65 19.72 -28.19
C SER A 463 -67.60 20.87 -27.92
N PHE A 464 -68.04 21.54 -28.98
CA PHE A 464 -68.94 22.69 -28.90
C PHE A 464 -70.20 22.43 -29.70
N THR A 465 -71.36 22.63 -29.08
CA THR A 465 -72.66 22.58 -29.73
C THR A 465 -73.22 23.99 -29.85
N VAL A 466 -73.42 24.46 -31.09
CA VAL A 466 -73.98 25.79 -31.38
C VAL A 466 -75.45 25.83 -30.97
N THR A 467 -75.81 26.84 -30.17
CA THR A 467 -77.18 27.03 -29.66
C THR A 467 -77.92 28.18 -30.32
N GLN A 468 -77.21 29.25 -30.72
CA GLN A 468 -77.77 30.35 -31.48
C GLN A 468 -76.67 31.18 -32.15
N PHE A 469 -77.02 31.92 -33.18
CA PHE A 469 -76.13 32.85 -33.87
C PHE A 469 -76.94 33.93 -34.60
N MET A 470 -76.28 35.01 -35.03
CA MET A 470 -76.88 36.05 -35.88
C MET A 470 -76.36 35.98 -37.30
N VAL A 471 -77.26 36.14 -38.28
CA VAL A 471 -76.93 36.23 -39.71
C VAL A 471 -77.19 37.64 -40.20
N ARG A 472 -76.20 38.24 -40.87
CA ARG A 472 -76.32 39.55 -41.52
C ARG A 472 -75.95 39.46 -42.99
N VAL A 473 -76.76 40.12 -43.80
CA VAL A 473 -76.59 40.31 -45.24
C VAL A 473 -76.51 41.82 -45.51
N PRO A 474 -75.76 42.30 -46.51
CA PRO A 474 -75.72 43.72 -46.85
C PRO A 474 -77.13 44.25 -47.16
N GLY A 475 -77.47 45.42 -46.60
CA GLY A 475 -78.76 46.06 -46.81
C GLY A 475 -79.95 45.47 -46.03
N ARG A 476 -79.74 44.48 -45.14
CA ARG A 476 -80.80 43.90 -44.29
C ARG A 476 -80.41 43.93 -42.81
N ALA A 477 -81.41 43.96 -41.92
CA ALA A 477 -81.20 43.79 -40.48
C ALA A 477 -80.68 42.38 -40.18
N ALA A 478 -79.92 42.23 -39.09
CA ALA A 478 -79.43 40.92 -38.66
C ALA A 478 -80.60 40.06 -38.12
N LEU A 479 -80.63 38.78 -38.46
CA LEU A 479 -81.60 37.81 -37.96
C LEU A 479 -80.94 36.92 -36.92
N LEU A 480 -81.59 36.77 -35.77
CA LEU A 480 -81.23 35.76 -34.78
C LEU A 480 -81.77 34.40 -35.22
N VAL A 481 -80.89 33.40 -35.27
CA VAL A 481 -81.22 32.00 -35.58
C VAL A 481 -80.98 31.15 -34.34
N HIS A 482 -81.96 30.33 -33.98
CA HIS A 482 -81.86 29.36 -32.90
C HIS A 482 -81.44 27.99 -33.45
N GLY A 483 -80.56 27.30 -32.75
CA GLY A 483 -79.92 26.06 -33.22
C GLY A 483 -78.69 26.33 -34.09
N ASN A 484 -78.29 25.32 -34.86
CA ASN A 484 -77.07 25.32 -35.66
C ASN A 484 -77.32 25.30 -37.18
N SER A 485 -78.57 25.25 -37.63
CA SER A 485 -78.92 25.17 -39.06
C SER A 485 -79.15 26.56 -39.65
N LEU A 486 -78.70 26.77 -40.89
CA LEU A 486 -78.96 28.01 -41.66
C LEU A 486 -80.30 28.01 -42.40
N ASN A 487 -81.13 26.97 -42.25
CA ASN A 487 -82.42 26.88 -42.93
C ASN A 487 -83.36 28.05 -42.54
N ASP A 488 -83.35 28.46 -41.28
CA ASP A 488 -84.17 29.58 -40.78
C ASP A 488 -83.74 30.94 -41.37
N ALA A 489 -82.52 31.03 -41.90
CA ALA A 489 -82.01 32.20 -42.61
C ALA A 489 -82.27 32.16 -44.13
N ALA A 490 -82.97 31.16 -44.65
CA ALA A 490 -83.23 31.00 -46.10
C ALA A 490 -83.88 32.25 -46.72
N GLY A 491 -84.81 32.91 -46.02
CA GLY A 491 -85.44 34.14 -46.49
C GLY A 491 -84.46 35.32 -46.66
N LEU A 492 -83.42 35.39 -45.81
CA LEU A 492 -82.41 36.44 -45.86
C LEU A 492 -81.43 36.29 -47.02
N VAL A 493 -81.15 35.05 -47.44
CA VAL A 493 -80.17 34.75 -48.49
C VAL A 493 -80.80 34.67 -49.89
N LYS A 494 -82.11 34.86 -50.01
CA LYS A 494 -82.80 35.01 -51.31
C LYS A 494 -82.35 36.29 -52.00
N ASN A 495 -81.94 36.17 -53.27
CA ASN A 495 -81.51 37.24 -54.17
C ASN A 495 -80.13 37.88 -53.87
N LEU A 496 -79.22 37.15 -53.20
CA LEU A 496 -77.82 37.56 -53.12
C LEU A 496 -77.17 37.56 -54.51
N ARG A 497 -76.31 38.54 -54.78
CA ARG A 497 -75.54 38.68 -56.01
C ARG A 497 -74.10 38.24 -55.80
N SER A 498 -73.40 37.89 -56.90
CA SER A 498 -71.95 37.69 -56.87
C SER A 498 -71.28 38.94 -56.30
N GLY A 499 -70.38 38.75 -55.34
CA GLY A 499 -69.72 39.81 -54.58
C GLY A 499 -70.40 40.18 -53.25
N ASP A 500 -71.62 39.69 -52.96
CA ASP A 500 -72.23 39.87 -51.64
C ASP A 500 -71.50 39.01 -50.59
N VAL A 501 -71.49 39.51 -49.34
CA VAL A 501 -70.85 38.85 -48.20
C VAL A 501 -71.86 38.62 -47.08
N VAL A 502 -72.10 37.36 -46.73
CA VAL A 502 -72.96 37.00 -45.59
C VAL A 502 -72.08 36.80 -44.36
N SER A 503 -72.39 37.51 -43.27
CA SER A 503 -71.66 37.40 -42.01
C SER A 503 -72.50 36.68 -40.97
N ILE A 504 -71.93 35.67 -40.34
CA ILE A 504 -72.50 34.96 -39.20
C ILE A 504 -71.68 35.32 -37.97
N PHE A 505 -72.30 35.90 -36.95
CA PHE A 505 -71.61 36.44 -35.79
C PHE A 505 -72.46 36.28 -34.52
N ASP A 506 -71.90 36.63 -33.37
CA ASP A 506 -72.49 36.38 -32.05
C ASP A 506 -72.93 34.91 -31.85
N ILE A 507 -72.08 33.98 -32.30
CA ILE A 507 -72.30 32.55 -32.16
C ILE A 507 -72.21 32.21 -30.67
N LYS A 508 -73.25 31.57 -30.13
CA LYS A 508 -73.27 31.01 -28.78
C LYS A 508 -73.18 29.49 -28.87
N VAL A 509 -72.42 28.91 -27.94
CA VAL A 509 -72.21 27.46 -27.86
C VAL A 509 -72.37 26.99 -26.42
N THR A 510 -72.73 25.72 -26.29
CA THR A 510 -72.51 24.93 -25.08
C THR A 510 -71.28 24.06 -25.28
N ALA A 511 -70.39 24.02 -24.30
CA ALA A 511 -69.18 23.20 -24.35
C ALA A 511 -69.36 21.92 -23.54
N GLN A 512 -68.95 20.77 -24.08
CA GLN A 512 -68.78 19.54 -23.32
C GLN A 512 -67.30 19.36 -22.99
N GLY A 513 -67.02 18.94 -21.75
CA GLY A 513 -65.65 18.83 -21.22
C GLY A 513 -65.14 20.09 -20.52
N LEU A 514 -65.88 21.21 -20.60
CA LEU A 514 -65.60 22.47 -19.88
C LEU A 514 -66.76 22.83 -18.95
N ASP A 515 -66.90 22.07 -17.87
CA ASP A 515 -68.01 22.21 -16.94
C ASP A 515 -68.08 23.62 -16.35
N GLY A 516 -69.21 24.30 -16.59
CA GLY A 516 -69.53 25.61 -15.98
C GLY A 516 -68.83 26.82 -16.58
N GLN A 517 -68.02 26.68 -17.65
CA GLN A 517 -67.39 27.83 -18.31
C GLN A 517 -68.24 28.39 -19.46
N VAL A 518 -68.59 29.67 -19.36
CA VAL A 518 -69.21 30.41 -20.46
C VAL A 518 -68.13 30.73 -21.50
N ILE A 519 -68.26 30.14 -22.69
CA ILE A 519 -67.39 30.45 -23.82
C ILE A 519 -67.73 31.83 -24.36
N LYS A 520 -66.74 32.72 -24.40
CA LYS A 520 -66.87 34.09 -24.92
C LYS A 520 -66.00 34.24 -26.17
N ASN A 521 -66.43 35.12 -27.07
CA ASN A 521 -65.68 35.57 -28.24
C ASN A 521 -65.40 34.47 -29.29
N ILE A 522 -66.47 33.86 -29.82
CA ILE A 522 -66.37 32.98 -30.99
C ILE A 522 -66.16 33.83 -32.23
N THR A 523 -65.19 33.45 -33.08
CA THR A 523 -64.93 34.19 -34.32
C THR A 523 -66.13 34.11 -35.27
N PRO A 524 -66.47 35.20 -35.99
CA PRO A 524 -67.52 35.17 -36.98
C PRO A 524 -67.14 34.31 -38.18
N ILE A 525 -68.14 33.89 -38.95
CA ILE A 525 -68.00 33.17 -40.21
C ILE A 525 -68.39 34.10 -41.34
N ILE A 526 -67.63 34.08 -42.42
CA ILE A 526 -67.88 34.88 -43.60
C ILE A 526 -68.16 33.96 -44.77
N ILE A 527 -69.27 34.19 -45.47
CA ILE A 527 -69.61 33.48 -46.69
C ILE A 527 -69.56 34.47 -47.85
N ASN A 528 -68.64 34.23 -48.78
CA ASN A 528 -68.52 35.01 -50.00
C ASN A 528 -69.37 34.37 -51.10
N ILE A 529 -70.16 35.18 -51.80
CA ILE A 529 -70.92 34.71 -52.97
C ILE A 529 -70.03 34.85 -54.21
N PRO A 530 -69.60 33.73 -54.83
CA PRO A 530 -68.75 33.75 -56.01
C PRO A 530 -69.47 34.32 -57.24
#